data_AF-J4UU60-F1
#
_entry.id   AF-J4UU60-F1
#
_cell.length_a   1.000
_cell.length_b   1.000
_cell.length_c   1.000
_cell.angle_alpha   90.00
_cell.angle_beta   90.00
_cell.angle_gamma   90.00
#
_symmetry.space_group_name_H-M   'P 1'
#
loop_
_entity.id
_entity.type
_entity.pdbx_description
1 polymer ?
#
loop_
_entity_poly.entity_id
_entity_poly.type
_entity_poly.pdbx_seq_one_letter_code
_entity_poly.pdbx_strand_id
1 'polypeptide(L)'
;MKILSKEEEAAHYRVVVKSGLIGGGAGLAIGLGGVVLASRRYHAFRSLTLPFRSFLVTSSATFCAIVNADRCSTKFQRSQDPMWGYQDRSQRAAQIARDNESTYQRFMNWGKENRYSIVFTSWLASMALALAIVGRAPISTAQKLVQARVYAQGLTLAVLIVSAAFEVNDAKSGSGRWETVMVLDPNDPEHKHLIEKRVHKEEYEGQDLWMDMVEAEEKRIAERKANEAAAPNSKIEEKAEDKSEKVDQAEKADDKSEKAEQTEKAEAQA
;
A
#
# COMPACT_ATOMS: atom_id res chain seq x y z
N MET A 1 -11.04 15.67 2.15
CA MET A 1 -12.02 14.91 1.32
C MET A 1 -12.02 15.52 -0.07
N LYS A 2 -11.78 14.70 -1.11
CA LYS A 2 -11.93 15.16 -2.51
C LYS A 2 -13.42 15.26 -2.80
N ILE A 3 -13.87 16.43 -3.27
CA ILE A 3 -15.26 16.62 -3.70
C ILE A 3 -15.35 16.01 -5.10
N LEU A 4 -16.11 14.93 -5.25
CA LEU A 4 -16.30 14.26 -6.54
C LEU A 4 -17.14 15.16 -7.46
N SER A 5 -16.77 15.21 -8.73
CA SER A 5 -17.65 15.80 -9.73
C SER A 5 -18.91 14.94 -9.91
N LYS A 6 -20.03 15.55 -10.30
CA LYS A 6 -21.28 14.81 -10.56
C LYS A 6 -21.13 13.75 -11.65
N GLU A 7 -20.20 13.96 -12.59
CA GLU A 7 -19.91 13.00 -13.66
C GLU A 7 -19.14 11.79 -13.15
N GLU A 8 -18.13 11.99 -12.28
CA GLU A 8 -17.39 10.90 -11.63
C GLU A 8 -18.29 10.07 -10.71
N GLU A 9 -19.22 10.70 -10.00
CA GLU A 9 -20.22 10.01 -9.16
C GLU A 9 -21.15 9.13 -10.01
N ALA A 10 -21.66 9.66 -11.12
CA ALA A 10 -22.52 8.90 -12.03
C ALA A 10 -21.76 7.73 -12.71
N ALA A 11 -20.48 7.93 -13.02
CA ALA A 11 -19.61 6.88 -13.55
C ALA A 11 -19.36 5.78 -12.52
N HIS A 12 -19.04 6.16 -11.27
CA HIS A 12 -18.89 5.24 -10.14
C HIS A 12 -20.16 4.43 -9.93
N TYR A 13 -21.31 5.11 -9.82
CA TYR A 13 -22.60 4.48 -9.61
C TYR A 13 -22.92 3.44 -10.70
N ARG A 14 -22.68 3.77 -11.98
CA ARG A 14 -22.90 2.85 -13.09
C ARG A 14 -22.03 1.60 -12.99
N VAL A 15 -20.76 1.75 -12.61
CA VAL A 15 -19.82 0.63 -12.43
C VAL A 15 -20.26 -0.26 -11.28
N VAL A 16 -20.64 0.32 -10.13
CA VAL A 16 -21.11 -0.40 -8.95
C VAL A 16 -22.39 -1.17 -9.23
N VAL A 17 -23.38 -0.53 -9.86
CA VAL A 17 -24.65 -1.18 -10.21
C VAL A 17 -24.43 -2.32 -11.21
N LYS A 18 -23.66 -2.08 -12.28
CA LYS A 18 -23.38 -3.11 -13.29
C LYS A 18 -22.65 -4.32 -12.69
N SER A 19 -21.62 -4.07 -11.89
CA SER A 19 -20.85 -5.13 -11.23
C SER A 19 -21.66 -5.88 -10.17
N GLY A 20 -22.49 -5.17 -9.40
CA GLY A 20 -23.43 -5.75 -8.46
C GLY A 20 -24.46 -6.66 -9.13
N LEU A 21 -25.01 -6.26 -10.29
CA LEU A 21 -25.93 -7.10 -11.07
C LEU A 21 -25.24 -8.36 -11.62
N ILE A 22 -24.00 -8.24 -12.12
CA ILE A 22 -23.22 -9.39 -12.60
C ILE A 22 -22.90 -10.34 -11.43
N GLY A 23 -22.44 -9.80 -10.31
CA GLY A 23 -22.10 -10.58 -9.12
C GLY A 23 -23.33 -11.24 -8.51
N GLY A 24 -24.45 -10.53 -8.43
CA GLY A 24 -25.72 -11.04 -7.95
C GLY A 24 -26.29 -12.12 -8.86
N GLY A 25 -26.23 -11.94 -10.18
CA GLY A 25 -26.64 -12.97 -11.15
C GLY A 25 -25.80 -14.25 -11.03
N ALA A 26 -24.48 -14.12 -10.90
CA ALA A 26 -23.59 -15.26 -10.66
C ALA A 26 -23.89 -15.94 -9.32
N GLY A 27 -24.07 -15.17 -8.25
CA GLY A 27 -24.41 -15.68 -6.91
C GLY A 27 -25.77 -16.36 -6.86
N LEU A 28 -26.73 -15.89 -7.66
CA LEU A 28 -28.06 -16.49 -7.81
C LEU A 28 -27.96 -17.82 -8.56
N ALA A 29 -27.20 -17.89 -9.65
CA ALA A 29 -26.96 -19.13 -10.38
C ALA A 29 -26.28 -20.19 -9.50
N ILE A 30 -25.28 -19.79 -8.72
CA ILE A 30 -24.60 -20.66 -7.75
C ILE A 30 -25.56 -21.09 -6.65
N GLY A 31 -26.34 -20.16 -6.08
CA GLY A 31 -27.31 -20.44 -5.02
C GLY A 31 -28.40 -21.42 -5.48
N LEU A 32 -29.01 -21.18 -6.64
CA LEU A 32 -29.99 -22.08 -7.24
C LEU A 32 -29.37 -23.44 -7.55
N GLY A 33 -28.22 -23.47 -8.22
CA GLY A 33 -27.51 -24.70 -8.54
C GLY A 33 -27.20 -25.52 -7.29
N GLY A 34 -26.72 -24.85 -6.23
CA GLY A 34 -26.43 -25.46 -4.93
C GLY A 34 -27.68 -26.07 -4.28
N VAL A 35 -28.79 -25.32 -4.22
CA VAL A 35 -30.05 -25.82 -3.64
C VAL A 35 -30.63 -26.98 -4.46
N VAL A 36 -30.59 -26.90 -5.79
CA VAL A 36 -31.09 -27.96 -6.68
C VAL A 36 -30.24 -29.23 -6.55
N LEU A 37 -28.92 -29.12 -6.58
CA LEU A 37 -28.02 -30.27 -6.42
C LEU A 37 -28.12 -30.88 -5.02
N ALA A 38 -28.16 -30.05 -3.97
CA ALA A 38 -28.31 -30.51 -2.60
C ALA A 38 -29.66 -31.19 -2.37
N SER A 39 -30.75 -30.65 -2.92
CA SER A 39 -32.08 -31.27 -2.86
C SER A 39 -32.14 -32.58 -3.67
N ARG A 40 -31.38 -32.72 -4.76
CA ARG A 40 -31.26 -34.00 -5.47
C ARG A 40 -30.46 -35.04 -4.70
N ARG A 41 -29.41 -34.65 -3.97
CA ARG A 41 -28.50 -35.60 -3.33
C ARG A 41 -28.87 -35.97 -1.89
N TYR A 42 -29.49 -35.06 -1.13
CA TYR A 42 -29.70 -35.19 0.32
C TYR A 42 -31.19 -35.05 0.70
N HIS A 43 -31.72 -36.03 1.42
CA HIS A 43 -33.11 -36.02 1.90
C HIS A 43 -33.38 -34.88 2.90
N ALA A 44 -32.39 -34.53 3.73
CA ALA A 44 -32.50 -33.40 4.65
C ALA A 44 -32.77 -32.07 3.91
N PHE A 45 -32.14 -31.87 2.75
CA PHE A 45 -32.39 -30.70 1.91
C PHE A 45 -33.78 -30.72 1.25
N ARG A 46 -34.34 -31.90 1.00
CA ARG A 46 -35.73 -32.07 0.53
C ARG A 46 -36.77 -31.77 1.60
N SER A 47 -36.45 -31.95 2.88
CA SER A 47 -37.34 -31.59 4.00
C SER A 47 -37.31 -30.11 4.38
N LEU A 48 -36.37 -29.31 3.83
CA LEU A 48 -36.35 -27.86 4.07
C LEU A 48 -37.57 -27.18 3.43
N THR A 49 -38.16 -26.24 4.17
CA THR A 49 -39.33 -25.46 3.72
C THR A 49 -38.95 -24.53 2.56
N LEU A 50 -39.94 -24.18 1.73
CA LEU A 50 -39.74 -23.27 0.61
C LEU A 50 -39.08 -21.93 1.02
N PRO A 51 -39.52 -21.27 2.12
CA PRO A 51 -38.93 -20.02 2.58
C PRO A 51 -37.44 -20.14 2.92
N PHE A 52 -37.02 -21.28 3.50
CA PHE A 52 -35.63 -21.49 3.87
C PHE A 52 -34.74 -21.72 2.64
N ARG A 53 -35.28 -22.39 1.62
CA ARG A 53 -34.56 -22.54 0.33
C ARG A 53 -34.42 -21.21 -0.39
N SER A 54 -35.48 -20.41 -0.46
CA SER A 54 -35.39 -19.07 -1.05
C SER A 54 -34.40 -18.20 -0.30
N PHE A 55 -34.37 -18.27 1.04
CA PHE A 55 -33.40 -17.53 1.85
C PHE A 55 -31.95 -17.89 1.50
N LEU A 56 -31.63 -19.17 1.31
CA LEU A 56 -30.28 -19.58 0.92
C LEU A 56 -29.88 -19.03 -0.46
N VAL A 57 -30.81 -19.06 -1.42
CA VAL A 57 -30.57 -18.55 -2.78
C VAL A 57 -30.39 -17.03 -2.77
N THR A 58 -31.30 -16.30 -2.13
CA THR A 58 -31.25 -14.83 -2.08
C THR A 58 -30.04 -14.35 -1.29
N SER A 59 -29.69 -15.02 -0.19
CA SER A 59 -28.48 -14.67 0.59
C SER A 59 -27.20 -14.84 -0.24
N SER A 60 -27.08 -15.93 -1.01
CA SER A 60 -25.96 -16.15 -1.93
C SER A 60 -25.88 -15.07 -3.01
N ALA A 61 -27.02 -14.70 -3.60
CA ALA A 61 -27.10 -13.64 -4.59
C ALA A 61 -26.67 -12.28 -4.01
N THR A 62 -27.21 -11.90 -2.85
CA THR A 62 -26.87 -10.63 -2.19
C THR A 62 -25.40 -10.58 -1.79
N PHE A 63 -24.85 -11.66 -1.23
CA PHE A 63 -23.44 -11.72 -0.86
C PHE A 63 -22.51 -11.50 -2.06
N CYS A 64 -22.73 -12.22 -3.16
CA CYS A 64 -21.92 -12.06 -4.37
C CYS A 64 -22.12 -10.69 -5.03
N ALA A 65 -23.32 -10.12 -4.97
CA ALA A 65 -23.58 -8.77 -5.47
C ALA A 65 -22.75 -7.72 -4.71
N ILE A 66 -22.78 -7.76 -3.37
CA ILE A 66 -22.05 -6.81 -2.51
C ILE A 66 -20.54 -6.95 -2.73
N VAL A 67 -20.00 -8.18 -2.66
CA VAL A 67 -18.56 -8.41 -2.79
C VAL A 67 -18.04 -7.96 -4.16
N ASN A 68 -18.78 -8.25 -5.24
CA ASN A 68 -18.34 -7.85 -6.57
C ASN A 68 -18.46 -6.33 -6.80
N ALA A 69 -19.54 -5.73 -6.29
CA ALA A 69 -19.75 -4.29 -6.33
C ALA A 69 -18.63 -3.54 -5.59
N ASP A 70 -18.25 -4.02 -4.41
CA ASP A 70 -17.20 -3.42 -3.59
C ASP A 70 -15.82 -3.55 -4.25
N ARG A 71 -15.47 -4.75 -4.75
CA ARG A 71 -14.20 -4.95 -5.48
C ARG A 71 -14.10 -4.07 -6.72
N CYS A 72 -15.17 -3.94 -7.49
CA CYS A 72 -15.20 -3.05 -8.65
C CYS A 72 -15.18 -1.57 -8.26
N SER A 73 -15.84 -1.20 -7.17
CA SER A 73 -15.81 0.15 -6.59
C SER A 73 -14.39 0.56 -6.23
N THR A 74 -13.68 -0.28 -5.45
CA THR A 74 -12.29 -0.02 -5.09
C THR A 74 -11.41 0.05 -6.34
N LYS A 75 -11.56 -0.89 -7.28
CA LYS A 75 -10.79 -0.89 -8.52
C LYS A 75 -11.01 0.38 -9.36
N PHE A 76 -12.24 0.88 -9.41
CA PHE A 76 -12.58 2.10 -10.16
C PHE A 76 -12.02 3.37 -9.50
N GLN A 77 -12.11 3.48 -8.17
CA GLN A 77 -11.47 4.57 -7.42
C GLN A 77 -9.96 4.56 -7.64
N ARG A 78 -9.39 3.37 -7.56
CA ARG A 78 -7.97 3.11 -7.71
C ARG A 78 -7.49 3.46 -9.13
N SER A 79 -8.23 3.10 -10.18
CA SER A 79 -7.90 3.50 -11.56
C SER A 79 -8.00 5.00 -11.86
N GLN A 80 -8.71 5.77 -11.03
CA GLN A 80 -8.83 7.22 -11.20
C GLN A 80 -7.80 8.01 -10.40
N ASP A 81 -7.05 7.34 -9.52
CA ASP A 81 -5.97 7.98 -8.80
C ASP A 81 -4.80 8.22 -9.77
N PRO A 82 -4.35 9.46 -10.02
CA PRO A 82 -3.22 9.75 -10.90
C PRO A 82 -1.90 9.14 -10.42
N MET A 83 -1.80 8.81 -9.13
CA MET A 83 -0.64 8.14 -8.54
C MET A 83 -0.74 6.60 -8.64
N TRP A 84 -1.87 6.07 -9.11
CA TRP A 84 -2.08 4.63 -9.29
C TRP A 84 -1.10 4.06 -10.32
N GLY A 85 -0.17 3.23 -9.84
CA GLY A 85 0.90 2.69 -10.68
C GLY A 85 2.11 3.61 -10.85
N TYR A 86 2.24 4.67 -10.05
CA TYR A 86 3.52 5.34 -9.87
C TYR A 86 4.49 4.34 -9.24
N GLN A 87 5.37 3.79 -10.07
CA GLN A 87 6.42 2.90 -9.63
C GLN A 87 7.64 3.74 -9.32
N ASP A 88 7.91 3.90 -8.04
CA ASP A 88 9.20 4.39 -7.59
C ASP A 88 10.34 3.49 -8.11
N ARG A 89 11.58 4.00 -8.13
CA ARG A 89 12.77 3.25 -8.57
C ARG A 89 12.91 1.92 -7.83
N SER A 90 12.49 1.86 -6.57
CA SER A 90 12.44 0.65 -5.75
C SER A 90 11.51 -0.42 -6.34
N GLN A 91 10.31 -0.02 -6.78
CA GLN A 91 9.32 -0.92 -7.37
C GLN A 91 9.74 -1.40 -8.77
N ARG A 92 10.39 -0.56 -9.57
CA ARG A 92 10.99 -0.99 -10.85
C ARG A 92 12.12 -2.00 -10.63
N ALA A 93 12.98 -1.79 -9.64
CA ALA A 93 14.04 -2.74 -9.31
C ALA A 93 13.46 -4.07 -8.81
N ALA A 94 12.38 -4.04 -8.02
CA ALA A 94 11.68 -5.24 -7.58
C ALA A 94 10.99 -5.98 -8.74
N GLN A 95 10.45 -5.27 -9.74
CA GLN A 95 9.90 -5.89 -10.96
C GLN A 95 10.98 -6.55 -11.81
N ILE A 96 12.12 -5.89 -12.02
CA ILE A 96 13.26 -6.47 -12.73
C ILE A 96 13.78 -7.71 -11.99
N ALA A 97 13.80 -7.70 -10.65
CA ALA A 97 14.13 -8.89 -9.86
C ALA A 97 13.11 -10.02 -10.05
N ARG A 98 11.80 -9.69 -10.04
CA ARG A 98 10.70 -10.64 -10.28
C ARG A 98 10.70 -11.23 -11.69
N ASP A 99 11.10 -10.45 -12.70
CA ASP A 99 11.20 -10.91 -14.09
C ASP A 99 12.38 -11.88 -14.29
N ASN A 100 13.41 -11.78 -13.44
CA ASN A 100 14.54 -12.69 -13.40
C ASN A 100 14.33 -13.90 -12.46
N GLU A 101 13.18 -14.01 -11.78
CA GLU A 101 12.88 -15.18 -10.93
C GLU A 101 12.70 -16.45 -11.75
N SER A 102 13.26 -17.56 -11.26
CA SER A 102 12.97 -18.88 -11.83
C SER A 102 11.47 -19.23 -11.67
N THR A 103 10.93 -20.07 -12.57
CA THR A 103 9.52 -20.49 -12.51
C THR A 103 9.13 -21.10 -11.16
N TYR A 104 10.07 -21.80 -10.51
CA TYR A 104 9.88 -22.37 -9.18
C TYR A 104 9.81 -21.29 -8.08
N GLN A 105 10.72 -20.31 -8.09
CA GLN A 105 10.67 -19.18 -7.16
C GLN A 105 9.39 -18.37 -7.34
N ARG A 106 8.98 -18.14 -8.59
CA ARG A 106 7.74 -17.42 -8.91
C ARG A 106 6.50 -18.16 -8.39
N PHE A 107 6.46 -19.48 -8.52
CA PHE A 107 5.40 -20.31 -7.94
C PHE A 107 5.40 -20.25 -6.40
N MET A 108 6.58 -20.36 -5.78
CA MET A 108 6.71 -20.28 -4.33
C MET A 108 6.29 -18.91 -3.80
N ASN A 109 6.69 -17.83 -4.48
CA ASN A 109 6.31 -16.46 -4.15
C ASN A 109 4.81 -16.23 -4.36
N TRP A 110 4.23 -16.73 -5.44
CA TRP A 110 2.78 -16.70 -5.65
C TRP A 110 2.03 -17.43 -4.53
N GLY A 111 2.54 -18.59 -4.08
CA GLY A 111 1.99 -19.34 -2.96
C GLY A 111 2.04 -18.56 -1.65
N LYS A 112 3.14 -17.85 -1.37
CA LYS A 112 3.28 -16.98 -0.20
C LYS A 112 2.33 -15.79 -0.24
N GLU A 113 2.14 -15.20 -1.42
CA GLU A 113 1.27 -14.04 -1.65
C GLU A 113 -0.21 -14.41 -1.55
N ASN A 114 -0.57 -15.61 -2.00
CA ASN A 114 -1.93 -16.15 -1.92
C ASN A 114 -2.13 -17.10 -0.74
N ARG A 115 -1.26 -17.03 0.29
CA ARG A 115 -1.28 -17.94 1.46
C ARG A 115 -2.69 -18.07 2.06
N TYR A 116 -3.38 -16.94 2.20
CA TYR A 116 -4.71 -16.88 2.80
C TYR A 116 -5.77 -17.55 1.94
N SER A 117 -5.76 -17.30 0.63
CA SER A 117 -6.69 -17.93 -0.30
C SER A 117 -6.45 -19.44 -0.42
N ILE A 118 -5.20 -19.89 -0.37
CA ILE A 118 -4.86 -21.32 -0.40
C ILE A 118 -5.32 -22.02 0.88
N VAL A 119 -5.07 -21.44 2.05
CA VAL A 119 -5.56 -22.02 3.32
C VAL A 119 -7.09 -22.06 3.35
N PHE A 120 -7.75 -20.99 2.92
CA PHE A 120 -9.21 -20.95 2.87
C PHE A 120 -9.81 -21.98 1.89
N THR A 121 -9.26 -22.07 0.68
CA THR A 121 -9.75 -23.02 -0.33
C THR A 121 -9.45 -24.47 0.04
N SER A 122 -8.28 -24.76 0.60
CA SER A 122 -7.93 -26.11 1.11
C SER A 122 -8.82 -26.52 2.28
N TRP A 123 -9.13 -25.58 3.19
CA TRP A 123 -10.08 -25.82 4.26
C TRP A 123 -11.49 -26.13 3.72
N LEU A 124 -12.01 -25.33 2.79
CA LEU A 124 -13.29 -25.61 2.13
C LEU A 124 -13.29 -26.96 1.40
N ALA A 125 -12.21 -27.28 0.70
CA ALA A 125 -12.04 -28.56 0.01
C ALA A 125 -12.05 -29.74 1.00
N SER A 126 -11.36 -29.60 2.14
CA SER A 126 -11.31 -30.63 3.18
C SER A 126 -12.70 -30.88 3.80
N MET A 127 -13.47 -29.81 4.05
CA MET A 127 -14.84 -29.93 4.53
C MET A 127 -15.76 -30.58 3.50
N ALA A 128 -15.67 -30.16 2.24
CA ALA A 128 -16.46 -30.73 1.17
C ALA A 128 -16.18 -32.23 1.00
N LEU A 129 -14.91 -32.62 1.08
CA LEU A 129 -14.49 -34.02 1.05
C LEU A 129 -15.02 -34.79 2.27
N ALA A 130 -14.88 -34.24 3.47
CA ALA A 130 -15.39 -34.84 4.70
C ALA A 130 -16.92 -35.04 4.63
N LEU A 131 -17.68 -34.04 4.18
CA LEU A 131 -19.13 -34.13 3.99
C LEU A 131 -19.52 -35.14 2.90
N ALA A 132 -18.71 -35.28 1.84
CA ALA A 132 -18.93 -36.27 0.79
C ALA A 132 -18.71 -37.71 1.28
N ILE A 133 -17.76 -37.91 2.20
CA ILE A 133 -17.47 -39.20 2.84
C ILE A 133 -18.52 -39.52 3.90
N VAL A 134 -18.75 -38.61 4.87
CA VAL A 134 -19.72 -38.79 5.97
C VAL A 134 -21.15 -38.93 5.44
N GLY A 135 -21.48 -38.23 4.34
CA GLY A 135 -22.77 -38.37 3.68
C GLY A 135 -23.05 -39.78 3.11
N ARG A 136 -22.03 -40.60 2.92
CA ARG A 136 -22.14 -42.02 2.52
C ARG A 136 -22.10 -43.00 3.69
N ALA A 137 -21.77 -42.54 4.90
CA ALA A 137 -21.67 -43.42 6.06
C ALA A 137 -23.06 -43.93 6.52
N PRO A 138 -23.18 -45.24 6.84
CA PRO A 138 -24.43 -45.86 7.29
C PRO A 138 -24.71 -45.56 8.77
N ILE A 139 -24.91 -44.29 9.11
CA ILE A 139 -25.22 -43.81 10.46
C ILE A 139 -26.66 -43.28 10.49
N SER A 140 -27.36 -43.46 11.63
CA SER A 140 -28.76 -43.01 11.79
C SER A 140 -28.91 -41.49 11.62
N THR A 141 -30.08 -41.05 11.17
CA THR A 141 -30.39 -39.62 10.93
C THR A 141 -30.35 -38.78 12.21
N ALA A 142 -30.73 -39.35 13.36
CA ALA A 142 -30.64 -38.71 14.66
C ALA A 142 -29.17 -38.44 15.07
N GLN A 143 -28.29 -39.41 14.87
CA GLN A 143 -26.85 -39.24 15.16
C GLN A 143 -26.19 -38.22 14.21
N LYS A 144 -26.59 -38.20 12.93
CA LYS A 144 -26.12 -37.18 11.97
C LYS A 144 -26.50 -35.75 12.38
N LEU A 145 -27.69 -35.55 12.96
CA LEU A 145 -28.13 -34.24 13.47
C LEU A 145 -27.31 -33.76 14.66
N VAL A 146 -27.04 -34.65 15.61
CA VAL A 146 -26.21 -34.33 16.78
C VAL A 146 -24.78 -34.02 16.35
N GLN A 147 -24.20 -34.85 15.47
CA GLN A 147 -22.87 -34.60 14.91
C GLN A 147 -22.81 -33.29 14.12
N ALA A 148 -23.83 -32.98 13.32
CA ALA A 148 -23.89 -31.74 12.55
C ALA A 148 -23.82 -30.49 13.44
N ARG A 149 -24.47 -30.50 14.61
CA ARG A 149 -24.41 -29.38 15.56
C ARG A 149 -23.02 -29.23 16.18
N VAL A 150 -22.41 -30.35 16.60
CA VAL A 150 -21.05 -30.35 17.16
C VAL A 150 -20.04 -29.89 16.10
N TYR A 151 -20.19 -30.35 14.85
CA TYR A 151 -19.36 -29.89 13.75
C TYR A 151 -19.57 -28.41 13.43
N ALA A 152 -20.81 -27.90 13.44
CA ALA A 152 -21.10 -26.49 13.22
C ALA A 152 -20.46 -25.60 14.30
N GLN A 153 -20.57 -26.01 15.57
CA GLN A 153 -19.93 -25.30 16.69
C GLN A 153 -18.40 -25.36 16.60
N GLY A 154 -17.85 -26.54 16.33
CA GLY A 154 -16.41 -26.72 16.10
C GLY A 154 -15.90 -25.88 14.93
N LEU A 155 -16.70 -25.76 13.88
CA LEU A 155 -16.38 -24.95 12.70
C LEU A 155 -16.36 -23.45 13.04
N THR A 156 -17.35 -22.94 13.78
CA THR A 156 -17.32 -21.53 14.20
C THR A 156 -16.10 -21.22 15.06
N LEU A 157 -15.73 -22.13 15.96
CA LEU A 157 -14.54 -21.97 16.79
C LEU A 157 -13.26 -22.04 15.94
N ALA A 158 -13.19 -22.96 14.99
CA ALA A 158 -12.08 -23.06 14.05
C ALA A 158 -11.93 -21.80 13.21
N VAL A 159 -13.02 -21.21 12.70
CA VAL A 159 -12.99 -19.95 11.96
C VAL A 159 -12.44 -18.82 12.83
N LEU A 160 -12.89 -18.71 14.09
CA LEU A 160 -12.37 -17.69 15.02
C LEU A 160 -10.88 -17.90 15.33
N ILE A 161 -10.46 -19.13 15.57
CA ILE A 161 -9.04 -19.47 15.81
C ILE A 161 -8.20 -19.17 14.57
N VAL A 162 -8.69 -19.51 13.38
CA VAL A 162 -8.00 -19.25 12.12
C VAL A 162 -7.88 -17.74 11.88
N SER A 163 -8.95 -16.97 12.08
CA SER A 163 -8.91 -15.50 11.99
C SER A 163 -7.92 -14.88 12.99
N ALA A 164 -7.93 -15.34 14.24
CA ALA A 164 -7.00 -14.84 15.26
C ALA A 164 -5.54 -15.28 15.00
N ALA A 165 -5.33 -16.53 14.58
CA ALA A 165 -4.02 -17.02 14.18
C ALA A 165 -3.49 -16.29 12.96
N PHE A 166 -4.37 -15.88 12.03
CA PHE A 166 -3.99 -15.04 10.92
C PHE A 166 -3.64 -13.63 11.36
N GLU A 167 -4.44 -12.97 12.20
CA GLU A 167 -4.12 -11.64 12.74
C GLU A 167 -2.77 -11.65 13.48
N VAL A 168 -2.52 -12.67 14.31
CA VAL A 168 -1.26 -12.84 15.04
C VAL A 168 -0.09 -13.20 14.12
N ASN A 169 -0.31 -14.03 13.10
CA ASN A 169 0.74 -14.38 12.14
C ASN A 169 1.05 -13.22 11.20
N ASP A 170 0.07 -12.40 10.83
CA ASP A 170 0.27 -11.16 10.08
C ASP A 170 1.13 -10.21 10.93
N ALA A 171 0.76 -10.01 12.19
CA ALA A 171 1.52 -9.22 13.15
C ALA A 171 2.95 -9.76 13.43
N LYS A 172 3.14 -11.09 13.44
CA LYS A 172 4.46 -11.74 13.66
C LYS A 172 5.31 -11.88 12.41
N SER A 173 4.70 -11.99 11.24
CA SER A 173 5.42 -12.24 9.99
C SER A 173 6.38 -11.11 9.64
N GLY A 174 6.28 -9.96 10.32
CA GLY A 174 7.38 -9.00 10.37
C GLY A 174 7.79 -8.50 8.98
N SER A 175 6.89 -8.60 8.00
CA SER A 175 6.96 -7.83 6.76
C SER A 175 6.61 -6.38 7.08
N GLY A 176 7.30 -5.81 8.08
CA GLY A 176 7.34 -4.38 8.24
C GLY A 176 8.16 -3.76 7.11
N ARG A 177 8.51 -2.50 7.30
CA ARG A 177 9.15 -1.58 6.34
C ARG A 177 10.16 -2.18 5.34
N TRP A 178 10.86 -3.30 5.58
CA TRP A 178 11.94 -3.82 4.72
C TRP A 178 11.78 -5.30 4.34
N GLU A 179 11.88 -5.61 3.05
CA GLU A 179 11.96 -6.95 2.45
C GLU A 179 13.35 -7.14 1.80
N THR A 180 14.10 -8.18 2.18
CA THR A 180 15.43 -8.44 1.57
C THR A 180 15.22 -9.12 0.22
N VAL A 181 15.48 -8.39 -0.87
CA VAL A 181 15.38 -8.88 -2.24
C VAL A 181 16.80 -9.15 -2.76
N MET A 182 17.02 -10.32 -3.34
CA MET A 182 18.26 -10.65 -4.03
C MET A 182 18.28 -9.91 -5.38
N VAL A 183 19.13 -8.90 -5.50
CA VAL A 183 19.29 -8.08 -6.72
C VAL A 183 20.58 -8.50 -7.42
N LEU A 184 20.51 -8.70 -8.74
CA LEU A 184 21.67 -9.00 -9.57
C LEU A 184 22.64 -7.80 -9.60
N ASP A 185 23.93 -8.03 -9.37
CA ASP A 185 24.96 -6.98 -9.29
C ASP A 185 25.07 -6.15 -10.60
N PRO A 186 24.79 -4.83 -10.58
CA PRO A 186 24.90 -3.98 -11.76
C PRO A 186 26.32 -3.70 -12.26
N ASN A 187 27.37 -4.09 -11.53
CA ASN A 187 28.77 -3.82 -11.91
C ASN A 187 29.55 -5.05 -12.40
N ASP A 188 28.86 -6.18 -12.62
CA ASP A 188 29.49 -7.44 -13.04
C ASP A 188 29.00 -7.84 -14.45
N PRO A 189 29.86 -7.81 -15.50
CA PRO A 189 29.46 -8.16 -16.86
C PRO A 189 29.01 -9.62 -17.01
N GLU A 190 29.35 -10.51 -16.06
CA GLU A 190 28.99 -11.92 -16.10
C GLU A 190 27.67 -12.30 -15.41
N HIS A 191 26.96 -11.36 -14.75
CA HIS A 191 25.62 -11.59 -14.16
C HIS A 191 25.55 -12.78 -13.16
N LYS A 192 26.62 -13.09 -12.41
CA LYS A 192 26.66 -14.28 -11.52
C LYS A 192 26.43 -13.99 -10.03
N HIS A 193 26.57 -12.76 -9.58
CA HIS A 193 26.51 -12.43 -8.16
C HIS A 193 25.16 -11.79 -7.78
N LEU A 194 24.47 -12.42 -6.82
CA LEU A 194 23.26 -11.90 -6.18
C LEU A 194 23.66 -11.10 -4.94
N ILE A 195 23.32 -9.83 -4.90
CA ILE A 195 23.52 -8.95 -3.75
C ILE A 195 22.22 -8.90 -2.94
N GLU A 196 22.32 -9.17 -1.63
CA GLU A 196 21.22 -8.97 -0.69
C GLU A 196 20.94 -7.48 -0.52
N LYS A 197 19.87 -6.97 -1.13
CA LYS A 197 19.44 -5.59 -0.95
C LYS A 197 18.19 -5.57 -0.07
N ARG A 198 18.26 -4.85 1.05
CA ARG A 198 17.07 -4.52 1.85
C ARG A 198 16.26 -3.50 1.06
N VAL A 199 15.13 -3.91 0.50
CA VAL A 199 14.22 -3.07 -0.27
C VAL A 199 13.05 -2.70 0.64
N HIS A 200 12.73 -1.41 0.72
CA HIS A 200 11.57 -0.95 1.47
C HIS A 200 10.28 -1.40 0.78
N LYS A 201 9.32 -1.94 1.54
CA LYS A 201 7.99 -2.30 1.05
C LYS A 201 6.98 -1.33 1.64
N GLU A 202 6.31 -0.58 0.77
CA GLU A 202 5.21 0.29 1.17
C GLU A 202 4.02 -0.56 1.64
N GLU A 203 3.50 -0.23 2.84
CA GLU A 203 2.36 -0.91 3.46
C GLU A 203 1.03 -0.39 2.86
N TYR A 204 1.04 0.83 2.34
CA TYR A 204 0.00 1.42 1.50
C TYR A 204 0.62 2.39 0.47
N GLU A 205 -0.04 2.56 -0.68
CA GLU A 205 0.41 3.49 -1.73
C GLU A 205 0.51 4.91 -1.17
N GLY A 206 1.72 5.46 -1.18
CA GLY A 206 2.00 6.82 -0.75
C GLY A 206 2.59 6.98 0.67
N GLN A 207 2.89 5.88 1.36
CA GLN A 207 3.51 5.91 2.69
C GLN A 207 4.90 6.56 2.68
N ASP A 208 5.68 6.39 1.62
CA ASP A 208 7.05 6.92 1.53
C ASP A 208 7.14 8.21 0.70
N LEU A 209 6.01 8.76 0.22
CA LEU A 209 5.98 10.04 -0.52
C LEU A 209 6.61 11.20 0.27
N TRP A 210 6.48 11.20 1.60
CA TRP A 210 7.11 12.22 2.45
C TRP A 210 8.62 12.00 2.57
N MET A 211 9.10 10.74 2.55
CA MET A 211 10.53 10.42 2.54
C MET A 211 11.16 10.90 1.24
N ASP A 212 10.50 10.66 0.11
CA ASP A 212 10.94 11.14 -1.21
C ASP A 212 10.94 12.67 -1.28
N MET A 213 9.92 13.33 -0.71
CA MET A 213 9.88 14.79 -0.60
C MET A 213 11.02 15.34 0.27
N VAL A 214 11.35 14.67 1.38
CA VAL A 214 12.46 15.04 2.26
C VAL A 214 13.80 14.82 1.56
N GLU A 215 14.00 13.69 0.89
CA GLU A 215 15.22 13.40 0.15
C GLU A 215 15.44 14.40 -1.01
N ALA A 216 14.36 14.79 -1.70
CA ALA A 216 14.41 15.84 -2.71
C ALA A 216 14.76 17.21 -2.13
N GLU A 217 14.27 17.54 -0.93
CA GLU A 217 14.58 18.79 -0.24
C GLU A 217 16.01 18.80 0.32
N GLU A 218 16.49 17.68 0.88
CA GLU A 218 17.88 17.51 1.31
C GLU A 218 18.84 17.66 0.13
N LYS A 219 18.51 17.12 -1.05
CA LYS A 219 19.27 17.35 -2.29
C LYS A 219 19.30 18.81 -2.68
N ARG A 220 18.16 19.53 -2.65
CA ARG A 220 18.14 20.98 -2.93
C ARG A 220 18.99 21.77 -1.94
N ILE A 221 18.95 21.42 -0.66
CA ILE A 221 19.76 22.08 0.37
C ILE A 221 21.25 21.78 0.14
N ALA A 222 21.60 20.54 -0.22
CA ALA A 222 22.96 20.15 -0.55
C ALA A 222 23.47 20.88 -1.81
N GLU A 223 22.65 21.01 -2.86
CA GLU A 223 22.95 21.80 -4.05
C GLU A 223 23.11 23.30 -3.74
N ARG A 224 22.24 23.86 -2.88
CA ARG A 224 22.36 25.25 -2.44
C ARG A 224 23.65 25.46 -1.64
N LYS A 225 23.98 24.57 -0.70
CA LYS A 225 25.23 24.61 0.07
C LYS A 225 26.45 24.42 -0.82
N ALA A 226 26.38 23.54 -1.83
CA ALA A 226 27.45 23.35 -2.80
C ALA A 226 27.65 24.61 -3.66
N ASN A 227 26.56 25.26 -4.10
CA ASN A 227 26.62 26.53 -4.82
C ASN A 227 27.11 27.70 -3.93
N GLU A 228 26.73 27.75 -2.66
CA GLU A 228 27.23 28.74 -1.70
C GLU A 228 28.72 28.52 -1.38
N ALA A 229 29.17 27.26 -1.32
CA ALA A 229 30.59 26.91 -1.16
C ALA A 229 31.41 27.14 -2.45
N ALA A 230 30.77 27.05 -3.61
CA ALA A 230 31.39 27.30 -4.93
C ALA A 230 31.33 28.78 -5.35
N ALA A 231 30.57 29.63 -4.67
CA ALA A 231 30.56 31.07 -4.91
C ALA A 231 31.87 31.68 -4.37
N PRO A 232 32.75 32.24 -5.22
CA PRO A 232 33.99 32.85 -4.74
C PRO A 232 33.64 34.14 -3.99
N ASN A 233 33.90 34.11 -2.68
CA ASN A 233 34.30 35.17 -1.74
C ASN A 233 34.12 36.68 -2.06
N SER A 234 33.12 37.10 -2.84
CA SER A 234 32.88 38.51 -3.18
C SER A 234 32.40 39.37 -2.00
N LYS A 235 31.97 38.73 -0.90
CA LYS A 235 31.54 39.42 0.32
C LYS A 235 32.68 39.89 1.23
N ILE A 236 33.91 39.45 0.99
CA ILE A 236 35.08 39.93 1.76
C ILE A 236 35.66 41.21 1.15
N GLU A 237 35.59 41.38 -0.17
CA GLU A 237 36.07 42.59 -0.87
C GLU A 237 35.15 43.79 -0.61
N GLU A 238 33.83 43.62 -0.68
CA GLU A 238 32.86 44.73 -0.47
C GLU A 238 32.88 45.26 0.97
N LYS A 239 33.21 44.40 1.96
CA LYS A 239 33.36 44.80 3.36
C LYS A 239 34.72 45.46 3.67
N ALA A 240 35.73 45.20 2.86
CA ALA A 240 37.04 45.82 3.00
C ALA A 240 37.05 47.23 2.39
N GLU A 241 36.38 47.42 1.25
CA GLU A 241 36.23 48.74 0.62
C GLU A 241 35.39 49.72 1.47
N ASP A 242 34.24 49.31 2.03
CA ASP A 242 33.41 50.19 2.89
C ASP A 242 34.08 50.53 4.23
N LYS A 243 35.06 49.73 4.66
CA LYS A 243 35.91 50.07 5.82
C LYS A 243 37.04 51.04 5.46
N SER A 244 37.62 50.92 4.26
CA SER A 244 38.66 51.83 3.78
C SER A 244 38.09 53.25 3.59
N GLU A 245 36.93 53.37 2.93
CA GLU A 245 36.31 54.68 2.66
C GLU A 245 35.89 55.43 3.94
N LYS A 246 35.48 54.71 4.99
CA LYS A 246 35.12 55.33 6.28
C LYS A 246 36.34 55.83 7.06
N VAL A 247 37.50 55.20 6.93
CA VAL A 247 38.74 55.63 7.60
C VAL A 247 39.31 56.86 6.89
N ASP A 248 39.32 56.88 5.55
CA ASP A 248 39.81 58.01 4.77
C ASP A 248 38.97 59.29 4.94
N GLN A 249 37.67 59.15 5.24
CA GLN A 249 36.79 60.29 5.53
C GLN A 249 36.96 60.84 6.96
N ALA A 250 37.30 59.99 7.93
CA ALA A 250 37.56 60.42 9.31
C ALA A 250 38.88 61.19 9.42
N GLU A 251 39.93 60.73 8.72
CA GLU A 251 41.25 61.38 8.75
C GLU A 251 41.24 62.77 8.07
N LYS A 252 40.44 62.95 7.01
CA LYS A 252 40.23 64.26 6.36
C LYS A 252 39.39 65.25 7.19
N ALA A 253 38.61 64.78 8.15
CA ALA A 253 37.81 65.63 9.03
C ALA A 253 38.65 66.16 10.20
N ASP A 254 39.54 65.33 10.75
CA ASP A 254 40.47 65.74 11.82
C ASP A 254 41.49 66.78 11.31
N ASP A 255 42.11 66.55 10.14
CA ASP A 255 43.11 67.46 9.57
C ASP A 255 42.52 68.85 9.20
N LYS A 256 41.21 68.91 8.92
CA LYS A 256 40.50 70.19 8.73
C LYS A 256 40.23 70.93 10.03
N SER A 257 40.01 70.21 11.13
CA SER A 257 39.75 70.81 12.44
C SER A 257 41.03 71.38 13.07
N GLU A 258 42.15 70.67 12.96
CA GLU A 258 43.46 71.16 13.45
C GLU A 258 43.92 72.41 12.68
N LYS A 259 43.68 72.46 11.36
CA LYS A 259 44.01 73.65 10.57
C LYS A 259 43.14 74.86 10.93
N ALA A 260 41.86 74.65 11.23
CA ALA A 260 40.98 75.73 11.67
C ALA A 260 41.41 76.29 13.05
N GLU A 261 41.75 75.41 13.99
CA GLU A 261 42.17 75.81 15.33
C GLU A 261 43.56 76.49 15.35
N GLN A 262 44.46 76.11 14.45
CA GLN A 262 45.76 76.80 14.28
C GLN A 262 45.61 78.18 13.62
N THR A 263 44.61 78.36 12.75
CA THR A 263 44.37 79.66 12.09
C THR A 263 43.74 80.66 13.07
N GLU A 264 42.83 80.21 13.92
CA GLU A 264 42.17 81.03 14.95
C GLU A 264 43.15 81.47 16.06
N LYS A 265 44.12 80.61 16.43
CA LYS A 265 45.17 80.97 17.41
C LYS A 265 46.21 81.95 16.84
N ALA A 266 46.42 81.99 15.53
CA ALA A 266 47.33 82.94 14.89
C ALA A 266 46.73 84.35 14.74
N GLU A 267 45.41 84.47 14.57
CA GLU A 267 44.72 85.77 14.52
C GLU A 267 44.54 86.42 15.91
N ALA A 268 44.59 85.65 17.00
CA ALA A 268 44.47 86.17 18.36
C ALA A 268 45.77 86.75 18.97
N GLN A 269 46.90 86.70 18.24
CA GLN A 269 48.22 87.16 18.71
C GLN A 269 48.81 88.32 17.87
N ALA A 270 48.03 88.94 16.98
CA ALA A 270 48.39 90.16 16.24
C ALA A 270 47.57 91.36 16.74
#